data_AF-A0A0G0S961-F1
#
_entry.id   AF-A0A0G0S961-F1
#
_cell.length_a   1.000
_cell.length_b   1.000
_cell.length_c   1.000
_cell.angle_alpha   90.00
_cell.angle_beta   90.00
_cell.angle_gamma   90.00
#
_symmetry.space_group_name_H-M   'P 1'
#
loop_
_entity.id
_entity.type
_entity.pdbx_description
1 polymer ?
#
loop_
_entity_poly.entity_id
_entity_poly.type
_entity_poly.pdbx_seq_one_letter_code
_entity_poly.pdbx_strand_id
1 'polypeptide(L)'
;IIVVISIGVMLITGWNQIVGNFNINHPEIMEAGEAVDRVTPKDALIVAPYNGDTAFLYQTKRFGWPAIDNSIDNIIEEGADYYVSVNLGSKDTKMIEARFKTVEKTDKYIIIDLNKPIK
;
A
#
# COMPACT_ATOMS: atom_id res chain seq x y z
N ILE A 1 31.07 -17.47 34.60
CA ILE A 1 29.63 -17.58 34.96
C ILE A 1 28.92 -16.25 34.76
N ILE A 2 29.30 -15.17 35.45
CA ILE A 2 28.65 -13.85 35.33
C ILE A 2 28.60 -13.34 33.88
N VAL A 3 29.73 -13.34 33.17
CA VAL A 3 29.79 -12.88 31.76
C VAL A 3 28.85 -13.68 30.85
N VAL A 4 28.78 -15.00 31.04
CA VAL A 4 27.91 -15.87 30.24
C VAL A 4 26.43 -15.56 30.51
N ILE A 5 26.07 -15.34 31.77
CA ILE A 5 24.71 -14.95 32.16
C ILE A 5 24.36 -13.57 31.60
N SER A 6 25.29 -12.60 31.67
CA SER A 6 25.09 -11.25 31.12
C SER A 6 24.85 -11.28 29.61
N ILE A 7 25.60 -12.09 28.86
CA ILE A 7 25.39 -12.28 27.42
C ILE A 7 24.02 -12.93 27.15
N GLY A 8 23.65 -13.95 27.91
CA GLY A 8 22.33 -14.59 27.78
C GLY A 8 21.17 -13.61 28.01
N VAL A 9 21.25 -12.78 29.05
CA VAL A 9 20.25 -11.73 29.34
C VAL A 9 20.20 -10.68 28.23
N MET A 10 21.36 -10.25 27.72
CA MET A 10 21.45 -9.31 26.59
C MET A 10 20.74 -9.86 25.35
N LEU A 11 20.97 -11.13 25.01
CA LEU A 11 20.36 -11.76 23.83
C LEU A 11 18.84 -11.95 23.99
N ILE A 12 18.38 -12.39 25.15
CA ILE A 12 16.94 -12.61 25.40
C ILE A 12 16.17 -11.28 25.38
N THR A 13 16.70 -10.25 26.05
CA THR A 13 16.04 -8.94 26.09
C THR A 13 16.11 -8.22 24.75
N GLY A 14 17.18 -8.41 23.98
CA GLY A 14 17.27 -7.97 22.59
C GLY A 14 16.23 -8.66 21.71
N TRP A 15 16.15 -10.00 21.77
CA TRP A 15 15.18 -10.78 20.99
C TRP A 15 13.73 -10.37 21.29
N ASN A 16 13.37 -10.23 22.56
CA ASN A 16 12.01 -9.84 22.96
C ASN A 16 11.60 -8.44 22.44
N GLN A 17 12.57 -7.54 22.23
CA GLN A 17 12.29 -6.21 21.65
C GLN A 17 12.13 -6.24 20.14
N ILE A 18 12.83 -7.12 19.42
CA ILE A 18 12.83 -7.15 17.95
C ILE A 18 11.87 -8.18 17.35
N VAL A 19 11.47 -9.21 18.09
CA VAL A 19 10.64 -10.31 17.56
C VAL A 19 9.33 -9.81 16.96
N GLY A 20 8.74 -8.76 17.55
CA GLY A 20 7.53 -8.12 17.03
C GLY A 20 7.70 -7.44 15.67
N ASN A 21 8.93 -7.04 15.30
CA ASN A 21 9.22 -6.41 14.00
C ASN A 21 9.16 -7.40 12.84
N PHE A 22 9.18 -8.71 13.12
CA PHE A 22 9.07 -9.76 12.09
C PHE A 22 7.62 -10.21 11.86
N ASN A 23 6.65 -9.66 12.59
CA ASN A 23 5.24 -9.95 12.36
C ASN A 23 4.74 -9.26 11.08
N ILE A 24 4.03 -10.02 10.24
CA ILE A 24 3.31 -9.47 9.08
C ILE A 24 2.01 -8.86 9.60
N ASN A 25 2.02 -7.56 9.86
CA ASN A 25 0.86 -6.86 10.43
C ASN A 25 -0.21 -6.52 9.37
N HIS A 26 0.19 -6.43 8.08
CA HIS A 26 -0.66 -5.95 6.98
C HIS A 26 -0.58 -6.86 5.74
N PRO A 27 -1.14 -8.08 5.78
CA PRO A 27 -1.17 -8.95 4.61
C PRO A 27 -1.96 -8.36 3.44
N GLU A 28 -2.93 -7.47 3.70
CA GLU A 28 -3.78 -6.84 2.69
C GLU A 28 -3.00 -6.01 1.67
N ILE A 29 -1.94 -5.29 2.10
CA ILE A 29 -1.12 -4.50 1.19
C ILE A 29 -0.22 -5.37 0.31
N MET A 30 0.16 -6.55 0.78
CA MET A 30 0.91 -7.53 -0.01
C MET A 30 0.03 -8.13 -1.10
N GLU A 31 -1.19 -8.55 -0.75
CA GLU A 31 -2.15 -9.11 -1.70
C GLU A 31 -2.56 -8.08 -2.77
N ALA A 32 -2.82 -6.84 -2.36
CA ALA A 32 -3.08 -5.74 -3.28
C ALA A 32 -1.87 -5.46 -4.19
N GLY A 33 -0.64 -5.51 -3.66
CA GLY A 33 0.59 -5.34 -4.44
C GLY A 33 0.80 -6.44 -5.49
N GLU A 34 0.52 -7.69 -5.15
CA GLU A 34 0.54 -8.81 -6.11
C GLU A 34 -0.54 -8.66 -7.19
N ALA A 35 -1.74 -8.23 -6.82
CA ALA A 35 -2.82 -7.97 -7.76
C ALA A 35 -2.45 -6.84 -8.74
N VAL A 36 -1.89 -5.75 -8.23
CA VAL A 36 -1.35 -4.66 -9.06
C VAL A 36 -0.32 -5.18 -10.06
N ASP A 37 0.62 -6.01 -9.62
CA ASP A 37 1.68 -6.51 -10.49
C ASP A 37 1.15 -7.40 -11.62
N ARG A 38 -0.01 -8.04 -11.40
CA ARG A 38 -0.73 -8.88 -12.36
C ARG A 38 -1.57 -8.05 -13.35
N VAL A 39 -2.25 -7.00 -12.90
CA VAL A 39 -3.29 -6.31 -13.69
C VAL A 39 -2.87 -4.98 -14.29
N THR A 40 -1.73 -4.42 -13.88
CA THR A 40 -1.23 -3.11 -14.34
C THR A 40 0.07 -3.24 -15.16
N PRO A 41 0.31 -2.35 -16.15
CA PRO A 41 1.59 -2.23 -16.83
C PRO A 41 2.78 -2.03 -15.87
N LYS A 42 3.99 -2.45 -16.25
CA LYS A 42 5.18 -2.40 -15.39
C LYS A 42 5.71 -0.99 -15.14
N ASP A 43 5.38 -0.07 -16.03
CA ASP A 43 5.75 1.34 -16.04
C ASP A 43 4.64 2.26 -15.50
N ALA A 44 3.48 1.70 -15.11
CA ALA A 44 2.37 2.47 -14.59
C ALA A 44 2.72 3.21 -13.30
N LEU A 45 2.22 4.44 -13.15
CA LEU A 45 2.33 5.22 -11.92
C LEU A 45 1.11 5.01 -11.03
N ILE A 46 1.35 4.74 -9.74
CA ILE A 46 0.32 4.28 -8.82
C ILE A 46 0.14 5.22 -7.64
N VAL A 47 -1.13 5.51 -7.34
CA VAL A 47 -1.55 6.17 -6.11
C VAL A 47 -1.99 5.09 -5.13
N ALA A 48 -1.18 4.83 -4.10
CA ALA A 48 -1.40 3.80 -3.08
C ALA A 48 -1.40 4.43 -1.69
N PRO A 49 -2.46 5.18 -1.32
CA PRO A 49 -2.49 5.91 -0.07
C PRO A 49 -2.56 4.94 1.12
N TYR A 50 -1.62 5.12 2.05
CA TYR A 50 -1.59 4.37 3.31
C TYR A 50 -1.22 5.30 4.48
N ASN A 51 -1.99 6.38 4.65
CA ASN A 51 -1.71 7.44 5.62
C ASN A 51 -0.29 8.03 5.50
N GLY A 52 0.26 8.08 4.28
CA GLY A 52 1.62 8.57 4.01
C GLY A 52 2.72 7.53 4.20
N ASP A 53 2.42 6.32 4.67
CA ASP A 53 3.40 5.25 4.74
C ASP A 53 3.66 4.66 3.35
N THR A 54 4.94 4.73 2.95
CA THR A 54 5.44 4.24 1.67
C THR A 54 5.43 2.72 1.54
N ALA A 55 5.22 1.96 2.62
CA ALA A 55 5.23 0.50 2.58
C ALA A 55 4.20 -0.05 1.59
N PHE A 56 3.00 0.53 1.51
CA PHE A 56 2.00 0.07 0.57
C PHE A 56 2.42 0.32 -0.88
N LEU A 57 2.87 1.54 -1.20
CA LEU A 57 3.40 1.86 -2.52
C LEU A 57 4.57 0.94 -2.89
N TYR A 58 5.45 0.63 -1.95
CA TYR A 58 6.55 -0.32 -2.18
C TYR A 58 6.05 -1.72 -2.57
N GLN A 59 5.00 -2.24 -1.92
CA GLN A 59 4.43 -3.55 -2.26
C GLN A 59 3.88 -3.61 -3.69
N THR A 60 3.45 -2.48 -4.27
CA THR A 60 2.95 -2.42 -5.65
C THR A 60 4.03 -2.65 -6.70
N LYS A 61 5.32 -2.53 -6.34
CA LYS A 61 6.46 -2.57 -7.26
C LYS A 61 6.32 -1.55 -8.40
N ARG A 62 5.74 -0.38 -8.13
CA ARG A 62 5.59 0.76 -9.04
C ARG A 62 6.03 2.05 -8.35
N PHE A 63 6.33 3.05 -9.17
CA PHE A 63 6.51 4.42 -8.68
C PHE A 63 5.15 5.11 -8.53
N GLY A 64 5.13 6.21 -7.77
CA GLY A 64 3.95 7.06 -7.63
C GLY A 64 3.83 7.66 -6.23
N TRP A 65 2.62 7.68 -5.69
CA TRP A 65 2.27 8.49 -4.52
C TRP A 65 1.77 7.62 -3.36
N PRO A 66 2.36 7.74 -2.14
CA PRO A 66 1.91 7.03 -0.95
C PRO A 66 0.78 7.73 -0.19
N ALA A 67 0.30 8.87 -0.72
CA ALA A 67 -0.78 9.67 -0.17
C ALA A 67 -1.42 10.54 -1.27
N ILE A 68 -2.63 11.03 -1.01
CA ILE A 68 -3.24 12.12 -1.77
C ILE A 68 -3.00 13.39 -0.94
N ASP A 69 -1.95 14.14 -1.25
CA ASP A 69 -1.52 15.35 -0.54
C ASP A 69 -2.19 16.64 -1.07
N ASN A 70 -2.72 16.58 -2.30
CA ASN A 70 -3.46 17.65 -2.94
C ASN A 70 -4.85 17.18 -3.39
N SER A 71 -5.11 17.14 -4.70
CA SER A 71 -6.31 16.58 -5.30
C SER A 71 -5.94 15.37 -6.16
N ILE A 72 -6.86 14.40 -6.26
CA ILE A 72 -6.64 13.28 -7.19
C ILE A 72 -6.51 13.77 -8.64
N ASP A 73 -7.17 14.87 -9.00
CA ASP A 73 -7.14 15.42 -10.35
C ASP A 73 -5.76 15.94 -10.72
N ASN A 74 -5.09 16.64 -9.80
CA ASN A 74 -3.73 17.12 -10.03
C ASN A 74 -2.74 15.95 -10.12
N ILE A 75 -2.93 14.91 -9.29
CA ILE A 75 -2.08 13.71 -9.34
C ILE A 75 -2.26 12.95 -10.67
N ILE A 76 -3.47 12.94 -11.23
CA ILE A 76 -3.74 12.41 -12.57
C ILE A 76 -3.06 13.26 -13.64
N GLU A 77 -3.13 14.60 -13.53
CA GLU A 77 -2.42 15.52 -14.44
C GLU A 77 -0.89 15.34 -14.38
N GLU A 78 -0.35 14.97 -13.22
CA GLU A 78 1.07 14.60 -13.03
C GLU A 78 1.43 13.21 -13.57
N GLY A 79 0.44 12.42 -14.02
CA GLY A 79 0.65 11.17 -14.74
C GLY A 79 0.23 9.90 -14.01
N ALA A 80 -0.54 9.98 -12.93
CA ALA A 80 -1.04 8.77 -12.25
C ALA A 80 -1.99 7.93 -13.12
N ASP A 81 -1.72 6.63 -13.24
CA ASP A 81 -2.48 5.70 -14.06
C ASP A 81 -3.52 4.92 -13.26
N TYR A 82 -3.16 4.50 -12.05
CA TYR A 82 -4.01 3.65 -11.21
C TYR A 82 -4.07 4.14 -9.76
N TYR A 83 -5.24 3.97 -9.17
CA TYR A 83 -5.46 4.13 -7.73
C TYR A 83 -5.68 2.75 -7.10
N VAL A 84 -5.00 2.50 -5.98
CA VAL A 84 -5.05 1.23 -5.26
C VAL A 84 -5.30 1.51 -3.79
N SER A 85 -6.28 0.84 -3.20
CA SER A 85 -6.62 1.04 -1.79
C SER A 85 -7.01 -0.25 -1.10
N VAL A 86 -6.55 -0.40 0.14
CA VAL A 86 -6.98 -1.45 1.09
C VAL A 86 -8.06 -0.93 2.06
N ASN A 87 -8.38 0.37 2.03
CA ASN A 87 -9.44 0.96 2.82
C ASN A 87 -10.65 1.28 1.94
N LEU A 88 -11.49 0.27 1.71
CA LEU A 88 -12.70 0.35 0.88
C LEU A 88 -13.75 1.34 1.42
N GLY A 89 -13.71 1.62 2.73
CA GLY A 89 -14.66 2.50 3.39
C GLY A 89 -14.32 3.98 3.32
N SER A 90 -13.08 4.32 2.94
CA SER A 90 -12.59 5.69 2.98
C SER A 90 -13.33 6.60 2.00
N LYS A 91 -13.39 7.90 2.36
CA LYS A 91 -14.02 8.93 1.52
C LYS A 91 -13.37 8.98 0.13
N ASP A 92 -12.04 8.90 0.08
CA ASP A 92 -11.28 8.98 -1.17
C ASP A 92 -11.52 7.77 -2.05
N THR A 93 -11.49 6.55 -1.48
CA THR A 93 -11.76 5.33 -2.24
C THR A 93 -13.16 5.37 -2.86
N LYS A 94 -14.18 5.77 -2.09
CA LYS A 94 -15.55 5.89 -2.61
C LYS A 94 -15.69 6.98 -3.67
N MET A 95 -15.03 8.11 -3.47
CA MET A 95 -15.03 9.21 -4.44
C MET A 95 -14.39 8.77 -5.77
N ILE A 96 -13.26 8.08 -5.73
CA ILE A 96 -12.54 7.64 -6.93
C ILE A 96 -13.29 6.50 -7.61
N GLU A 97 -13.82 5.54 -6.86
CA GLU A 97 -14.66 4.45 -7.37
C GLU A 97 -15.92 4.96 -8.09
N ALA A 98 -16.53 6.05 -7.61
CA ALA A 98 -17.68 6.65 -8.26
C ALA A 98 -17.34 7.37 -9.59
N ARG A 99 -16.06 7.72 -9.80
CA ARG A 99 -15.62 8.55 -10.93
C ARG A 99 -14.94 7.75 -12.04
N PHE A 100 -14.32 6.62 -11.70
CA PHE A 100 -13.42 5.90 -12.61
C PHE A 100 -13.68 4.40 -12.61
N LYS A 101 -13.30 3.74 -13.71
CA LYS A 101 -13.56 2.32 -13.91
C LYS A 101 -12.73 1.46 -12.94
N THR A 102 -13.42 0.69 -12.11
CA THR A 102 -12.81 -0.37 -11.30
C THR A 102 -12.27 -1.50 -12.18
N VAL A 103 -10.99 -1.82 -12.03
CA VAL A 103 -10.31 -2.94 -12.71
C VAL A 103 -10.55 -4.22 -11.94
N GLU A 104 -10.37 -4.16 -10.62
CA GLU A 104 -10.51 -5.30 -9.73
C GLU A 104 -10.95 -4.80 -8.34
N LYS A 105 -11.90 -5.51 -7.71
CA LYS A 105 -12.35 -5.23 -6.35
C LYS A 105 -12.62 -6.52 -5.62
N THR A 106 -12.07 -6.62 -4.42
CA THR A 106 -12.28 -7.72 -3.48
C THR A 106 -12.85 -7.18 -2.17
N ASP A 107 -12.97 -8.04 -1.16
CA ASP A 107 -13.26 -7.66 0.22
C ASP A 107 -12.07 -6.98 0.93
N LYS A 108 -10.85 -7.08 0.37
CA LYS A 108 -9.61 -6.56 0.96
C LYS A 108 -9.04 -5.34 0.25
N TYR A 109 -9.20 -5.24 -1.06
CA TYR A 109 -8.62 -4.13 -1.85
C TYR A 109 -9.44 -3.79 -3.08
N ILE A 110 -9.10 -2.64 -3.67
CA ILE A 110 -9.65 -2.16 -4.93
C ILE A 110 -8.54 -1.55 -5.78
N ILE A 111 -8.60 -1.81 -7.09
CA ILE A 111 -7.73 -1.23 -8.12
C ILE A 111 -8.62 -0.51 -9.13
N ILE A 112 -8.34 0.76 -9.37
CA ILE A 112 -9.14 1.65 -10.21
C ILE A 112 -8.25 2.27 -11.27
N ASP A 113 -8.71 2.29 -12.51
CA ASP A 113 -8.01 2.87 -13.66
C ASP A 113 -8.40 4.36 -13.80
N LEU A 114 -7.46 5.25 -13.49
CA LEU A 114 -7.66 6.69 -13.46
C LEU A 114 -7.76 7.31 -14.86
N ASN A 115 -7.35 6.58 -15.90
CA ASN A 115 -7.46 7.01 -17.29
C ASN A 115 -8.86 6.70 -17.89
N LYS A 116 -9.74 6.03 -17.15
CA LYS A 116 -11.07 5.58 -17.63
C LYS A 116 -12.22 6.13 -16.78
N PRO A 117 -12.65 7.38 -16.98
CA PRO A 117 -13.79 7.94 -16.25
C PRO A 117 -15.11 7.24 -16.63
N ILE A 118 -16.00 7.08 -15.63
CA ILE A 118 -17.36 6.57 -15.81
C ILE A 118 -18.25 7.78 -16.18
N LYS A 119 -18.76 7.81 -17.42
CA LYS A 119 -19.72 8.83 -17.88
C LYS A 119 -21.10 8.62 -17.27
#